data_AF-A0A1Z9LQH3-F1
#
_entry.id   AF-A0A1Z9LQH3-F1
#
_cell.length_a   1.000
_cell.length_b   1.000
_cell.length_c   1.000
_cell.angle_alpha   90.00
_cell.angle_beta   90.00
_cell.angle_gamma   90.00
#
_symmetry.space_group_name_H-M   'P 1'
#
loop_
_entity.id
_entity.type
_entity.pdbx_description
1 polymer ?
#
loop_
_entity_poly.entity_id
_entity_poly.type
_entity_poly.pdbx_seq_one_letter_code
_entity_poly.pdbx_strand_id
1 'polypeptide(L)'
;MRKTKELDHHLKHIINSVPINLEKFENNKEKKITYYTGNWATDVMNNFTEKQSEKIFKKMNKIMDNNPNIMFLQKRMKPISVGSWSEYGEQEPYDITGFEYIAIKK
;
A
#
# COMPACT_ATOMS: atom_id res chain seq x y z
N MET A 1 -18.61 -7.09 21.91
CA MET A 1 -18.32 -5.81 21.24
C MET A 1 -17.80 -6.08 19.84
N ARG A 2 -18.52 -5.69 18.78
CA ARG A 2 -17.91 -5.63 17.44
C ARG A 2 -16.82 -4.56 17.53
N LYS A 3 -15.54 -4.94 17.47
CA LYS A 3 -14.48 -3.99 17.17
C LYS A 3 -14.79 -3.44 15.78
N THR A 4 -15.44 -2.29 15.73
CA THR A 4 -15.58 -1.55 14.49
C THR A 4 -14.16 -1.26 14.06
N LYS A 5 -13.71 -1.84 12.96
CA LYS A 5 -12.42 -1.51 12.35
C LYS A 5 -12.43 0.01 12.22
N GLU A 6 -11.57 0.73 12.92
CA GLU A 6 -11.44 2.17 12.73
C GLU A 6 -11.03 2.35 11.28
N LEU A 7 -11.97 2.81 10.46
CA LEU A 7 -11.78 2.95 9.03
C LEU A 7 -10.91 4.17 8.85
N ASP A 8 -9.63 3.96 8.56
CA ASP A 8 -8.74 5.06 8.26
C ASP A 8 -9.15 5.65 6.91
N HIS A 9 -9.85 6.79 6.97
CA HIS A 9 -10.32 7.52 5.79
C HIS A 9 -9.15 8.00 4.92
N HIS A 10 -8.02 8.33 5.55
CA HIS A 10 -6.82 8.75 4.85
C HIS A 10 -6.19 7.57 4.09
N LEU A 11 -6.06 6.41 4.73
CA LEU A 11 -5.52 5.23 4.07
C LEU A 11 -6.42 4.73 2.93
N LYS A 12 -7.75 4.80 3.10
CA LYS A 12 -8.69 4.52 2.01
C LYS A 12 -8.52 5.43 0.82
N HIS A 13 -8.32 6.73 1.06
CA HIS A 13 -8.08 7.69 -0.02
C HIS A 13 -6.79 7.34 -0.78
N ILE A 14 -5.71 7.05 -0.05
CA ILE A 14 -4.42 6.62 -0.63
C ILE A 14 -4.60 5.36 -1.48
N ILE A 15 -5.19 4.30 -0.93
CA ILE A 15 -5.39 3.01 -1.63
C ILE A 15 -6.21 3.20 -2.91
N ASN A 16 -7.27 4.00 -2.86
CA ASN A 16 -8.07 4.28 -4.06
C ASN A 16 -7.34 5.14 -5.10
N SER A 17 -6.37 5.97 -4.67
CA SER A 17 -5.55 6.77 -5.58
C SER A 17 -4.48 5.95 -6.31
N VAL A 18 -4.06 4.80 -5.78
CA VAL A 18 -2.99 3.99 -6.37
C VAL A 18 -3.28 3.56 -7.82
N PRO A 19 -4.44 2.98 -8.16
CA PRO A 19 -4.76 2.65 -9.54
C PRO A 19 -4.73 3.87 -10.47
N ILE A 20 -5.21 5.03 -9.99
CA ILE A 20 -5.24 6.28 -10.75
C ILE A 20 -3.80 6.77 -11.01
N ASN A 21 -2.92 6.67 -10.01
CA ASN A 21 -1.53 7.06 -10.14
C ASN A 21 -0.77 6.14 -11.10
N LEU A 22 -1.09 4.85 -11.14
CA LEU A 22 -0.51 3.91 -12.10
C LEU A 22 -0.98 4.17 -13.54
N GLU A 23 -2.26 4.45 -13.75
CA GLU A 23 -2.81 4.86 -15.06
C GLU A 23 -2.17 6.18 -15.56
N LYS A 24 -1.93 7.13 -14.65
CA LYS A 24 -1.19 8.36 -14.97
C LYS A 24 0.28 8.09 -15.28
N PHE A 25 0.91 7.20 -14.51
CA PHE A 25 2.30 6.82 -14.70
C PHE A 25 2.53 6.20 -16.08
N GLU A 26 1.60 5.37 -16.57
CA GLU A 26 1.63 4.81 -17.93
C GLU A 26 1.84 5.89 -19.00
N ASN A 27 1.15 7.02 -18.87
CA ASN A 27 1.22 8.15 -19.80
C ASN A 27 2.34 9.16 -19.50
N ASN A 28 2.99 9.08 -18.34
CA ASN A 28 4.06 9.99 -17.93
C ASN A 28 5.40 9.64 -18.62
N LYS A 29 6.31 10.61 -18.76
CA LYS A 29 7.70 10.41 -19.25
C LYS A 29 8.63 9.80 -18.18
N GLU A 30 8.21 9.79 -16.92
CA GLU A 30 8.99 9.19 -15.82
C GLU A 30 9.21 7.69 -16.02
N LYS A 31 10.44 7.23 -15.75
CA LYS A 31 10.82 5.82 -15.87
C LYS A 31 10.54 5.00 -14.62
N LYS A 32 10.33 5.65 -13.46
CA LYS A 32 10.15 4.98 -12.16
C LYS A 32 9.21 5.79 -11.27
N ILE A 33 8.31 5.11 -10.57
CA ILE A 33 7.47 5.69 -9.52
C ILE A 33 7.35 4.71 -8.34
N THR A 34 7.34 5.23 -7.11
CA THR A 34 6.88 4.48 -5.94
C THR A 34 5.40 4.80 -5.76
N TYR A 35 4.53 3.82 -5.99
CA TYR A 35 3.08 4.04 -5.99
C TYR A 35 2.42 3.74 -4.64
N TYR A 36 3.08 2.97 -3.77
CA TYR A 36 2.59 2.68 -2.43
C TYR A 36 3.73 2.38 -1.46
N THR A 37 3.55 2.75 -0.19
CA THR A 37 4.46 2.42 0.91
C THR A 37 3.65 1.90 2.08
N GLY A 38 3.95 0.69 2.54
CA GLY A 38 3.22 0.04 3.64
C GLY A 38 3.01 -1.44 3.39
N ASN A 39 1.98 -2.02 4.02
CA ASN A 39 1.62 -3.43 3.89
C ASN A 39 0.33 -3.55 3.08
N TRP A 40 0.40 -3.34 1.76
CA TRP A 40 -0.76 -3.18 0.88
C TRP A 40 -1.87 -4.21 1.12
N ALA A 41 -1.53 -5.50 1.18
CA ALA A 41 -2.52 -6.56 1.37
C ALA A 41 -3.25 -6.43 2.72
N THR A 42 -2.49 -6.23 3.80
CA THR A 42 -3.01 -6.05 5.15
C THR A 42 -3.83 -4.78 5.27
N ASP A 43 -3.34 -3.68 4.68
CA ASP A 43 -3.98 -2.37 4.72
C ASP A 43 -5.32 -2.39 3.99
N VAL A 44 -5.39 -3.03 2.81
CA VAL A 44 -6.64 -3.22 2.06
C VAL A 44 -7.61 -4.10 2.85
N MET A 45 -7.18 -5.25 3.36
CA MET A 45 -8.06 -6.19 4.08
C MET A 45 -8.56 -5.65 5.43
N ASN A 46 -7.77 -4.79 6.07
CA ASN A 46 -8.16 -4.14 7.32
C ASN A 46 -9.12 -2.98 7.10
N ASN A 47 -9.02 -2.25 5.98
CA ASN A 47 -9.81 -1.04 5.76
C ASN A 47 -11.01 -1.22 4.82
N PHE A 48 -11.07 -2.31 4.06
CA PHE A 48 -12.16 -2.57 3.11
C PHE A 48 -12.91 -3.87 3.46
N THR A 49 -14.15 -3.96 3.00
CA THR A 49 -14.90 -5.22 3.04
C THR A 49 -14.31 -6.20 2.02
N GLU A 50 -14.49 -7.50 2.23
CA GLU A 50 -13.95 -8.55 1.34
C GLU A 50 -14.27 -8.30 -0.14
N LYS A 51 -15.51 -7.96 -0.47
CA LYS A 51 -15.93 -7.62 -1.84
C LYS A 51 -15.22 -6.39 -2.41
N GLN A 52 -14.97 -5.39 -1.57
CA GLN A 52 -14.24 -4.17 -1.99
C GLN A 52 -12.75 -4.46 -2.18
N SER A 53 -12.15 -5.22 -1.27
CA SER A 53 -10.77 -5.67 -1.36
C SER A 53 -10.54 -6.47 -2.65
N GLU A 54 -11.40 -7.45 -2.95
CA GLU A 54 -11.35 -8.20 -4.20
C GLU A 54 -11.38 -7.29 -5.43
N LYS A 55 -12.27 -6.28 -5.43
CA LYS A 55 -12.38 -5.34 -6.54
C LYS A 55 -11.09 -4.53 -6.74
N ILE A 56 -10.44 -4.12 -5.65
CA ILE A 56 -9.16 -3.41 -5.67
C ILE A 56 -8.06 -4.32 -6.24
N PHE A 57 -7.94 -5.55 -5.74
CA PHE A 57 -6.95 -6.52 -6.23
C PHE A 57 -7.16 -6.87 -7.71
N LYS A 58 -8.40 -7.12 -8.14
CA LYS A 58 -8.74 -7.35 -9.55
C LYS A 58 -8.37 -6.16 -10.43
N LYS A 59 -8.60 -4.92 -9.96
CA LYS A 59 -8.21 -3.71 -10.71
C LYS A 59 -6.69 -3.62 -10.86
N MET A 60 -5.94 -3.89 -9.78
CA MET A 60 -4.47 -3.88 -9.82
C MET A 60 -3.91 -4.93 -10.76
N ASN A 61 -4.39 -6.18 -10.70
CA ASN A 61 -3.98 -7.24 -11.62
C ASN A 61 -4.24 -6.84 -13.08
N LYS A 62 -5.42 -6.29 -13.38
CA LYS A 62 -5.73 -5.81 -14.73
C LYS A 62 -4.77 -4.72 -15.20
N ILE A 63 -4.37 -3.79 -14.33
CA ILE A 63 -3.39 -2.75 -14.68
C ILE A 63 -2.03 -3.37 -14.99
N MET A 64 -1.60 -4.36 -14.21
CA MET A 64 -0.33 -5.06 -14.44
C MET A 64 -0.35 -5.85 -15.75
N ASP A 65 -1.44 -6.59 -16.01
CA ASP A 65 -1.61 -7.40 -17.22
C ASP A 65 -1.66 -6.53 -18.49
N ASN A 66 -2.33 -5.38 -18.42
CA ASN A 66 -2.44 -4.44 -19.54
C ASN A 66 -1.13 -3.70 -19.83
N ASN A 67 -0.18 -3.69 -18.90
CA ASN A 67 1.06 -2.92 -18.99
C ASN A 67 2.31 -3.81 -18.97
N PRO A 68 2.56 -4.63 -20.00
CA PRO A 68 3.71 -5.55 -20.04
C PRO A 68 5.08 -4.83 -20.08
N ASN A 69 5.07 -3.54 -20.43
CA ASN A 69 6.25 -2.67 -20.47
C ASN A 69 6.59 -2.07 -19.09
N ILE A 70 5.73 -2.27 -18.08
CA ILE A 70 5.95 -1.79 -16.71
C ILE A 70 6.29 -2.99 -15.82
N MET A 71 7.44 -2.93 -15.18
CA MET A 71 7.86 -3.88 -14.15
C MET A 71 7.38 -3.39 -12.79
N PHE A 72 6.66 -4.25 -12.08
CA PHE A 72 6.22 -4.01 -10.71
C PHE A 72 7.15 -4.74 -9.74
N LEU A 73 7.75 -4.00 -8.82
CA LEU A 73 8.72 -4.49 -7.85
C LEU A 73 8.25 -4.17 -6.43
N GLN A 74 8.54 -5.08 -5.51
CA GLN A 74 8.33 -4.89 -4.08
C GLN A 74 9.68 -4.89 -3.38
N LYS A 75 9.97 -3.83 -2.64
CA LYS A 75 11.20 -3.70 -1.85
C LYS A 75 10.84 -3.63 -0.37
N ARG A 76 11.42 -4.51 0.44
CA ARG A 76 11.24 -4.46 1.91
C ARG A 76 11.94 -3.21 2.47
N MET A 77 11.22 -2.45 3.28
CA MET A 77 11.78 -1.32 4.03
C MET A 77 12.63 -1.84 5.19
N LYS A 78 13.62 -1.04 5.61
CA LYS A 78 14.33 -1.33 6.86
C LYS A 78 13.33 -1.26 8.02
N PRO A 79 13.29 -2.25 8.92
CA PRO A 79 12.40 -2.21 10.07
C PRO A 79 12.74 -0.97 10.90
N ILE A 80 11.70 -0.24 11.30
CA ILE A 80 11.82 0.89 12.23
C ILE A 80 11.47 0.33 13.60
N SER A 81 12.47 0.20 14.48
CA SER A 81 12.25 -0.19 15.86
C SER A 81 11.75 1.01 16.64
N VAL A 82 10.50 0.96 17.08
CA VAL A 82 9.94 1.96 17.98
C VAL A 82 10.35 1.57 19.40
N GLY A 83 11.18 2.40 20.02
CA GLY A 83 11.63 2.18 21.40
C GLY A 83 10.47 2.24 22.40
N SER A 84 10.66 1.67 23.59
CA SER A 84 9.64 1.48 24.62
C SER A 84 9.11 2.76 25.29
N TRP A 85 9.55 3.94 24.85
CA TRP A 85 9.23 5.21 25.50
C TRP A 85 8.20 6.01 24.70
N SER A 86 6.98 6.07 25.24
CA SER A 86 5.91 6.95 24.79
C SER A 86 5.45 7.84 25.96
N GLU A 87 4.90 9.02 25.70
CA GLU A 87 4.31 9.92 26.72
C GLU A 87 3.20 9.25 27.54
N TYR A 88 2.72 8.07 27.13
CA TYR A 88 1.58 7.35 27.71
C TYR A 88 1.96 6.00 28.38
N GLY A 89 3.25 5.71 28.58
CA GLY A 89 3.73 4.55 29.35
C GLY A 89 4.71 3.63 28.60
N GLU A 90 5.24 2.64 29.32
CA GLU A 90 6.11 1.57 28.76
C GLU A 90 5.28 0.69 27.81
N GLN A 91 5.60 0.75 26.52
CA GLN A 91 5.08 -0.19 25.53
C GLN A 91 6.19 -1.15 25.13
N GLU A 92 5.84 -2.41 24.86
CA GLU A 92 6.81 -3.35 24.31
C GLU A 92 7.34 -2.82 22.97
N PRO A 93 8.66 -2.86 22.74
CA PRO A 93 9.23 -2.41 21.48
C PRO A 93 8.65 -3.24 20.34
N TYR A 94 8.09 -2.55 19.36
CA TYR A 94 7.53 -3.18 18.16
C TYR A 94 8.25 -2.67 16.92
N ASP A 95 8.49 -3.59 15.99
CA ASP A 95 9.09 -3.27 14.71
C ASP A 95 8.00 -2.94 13.70
N ILE A 96 8.01 -1.72 13.18
CA ILE A 96 7.19 -1.36 12.04
C ILE A 96 7.91 -1.88 10.80
N THR A 97 7.32 -2.90 10.18
CA THR A 97 7.76 -3.44 8.89
C THR A 97 6.84 -2.96 7.79
N GLY A 98 7.41 -2.66 6.63
CA GLY A 98 6.65 -2.19 5.47
C GLY A 98 7.38 -2.49 4.17
N PHE A 99 6.69 -2.25 3.06
CA PHE A 99 7.22 -2.43 1.73
C PHE A 99 7.02 -1.17 0.90
N GLU A 100 8.02 -0.86 0.09
CA GLU A 100 7.89 0.09 -1.01
C GLU A 100 7.48 -0.68 -2.26
N TYR A 101 6.38 -0.27 -2.87
CA TYR A 101 5.90 -0.82 -4.12
C TYR A 101 6.24 0.16 -5.25
N ILE A 102 7.00 -0.35 -6.22
CA ILE A 102 7.66 0.45 -7.24
C ILE A 102 7.22 -0.05 -8.62
N ALA A 103 6.89 0.87 -9.52
CA ALA A 103 6.68 0.59 -10.93
C ALA A 103 7.80 1.22 -11.76
N ILE A 104 8.38 0.45 -12.69
CA ILE A 104 9.52 0.86 -13.54
C ILE A 104 9.17 0.55 -15.00
N LYS A 105 9.31 1.53 -15.89
CA LYS A 105 9.18 1.30 -17.34
C LYS A 105 10.47 0.68 -17.88
N LYS A 106 10.32 -0.33 -18.74
CA LYS A 106 11.44 -0.92 -19.49
C LYS A 106 12.03 0.08 -20.49
#